data_AF-A0A7J8KEH2-F1
#
_entry.id   AF-A0A7J8KEH2-F1
#
_cell.length_a   1.000
_cell.length_b   1.000
_cell.length_c   1.000
_cell.angle_alpha   90.00
_cell.angle_beta   90.00
_cell.angle_gamma   90.00
#
_symmetry.space_group_name_H-M   'P 1'
#
loop_
_entity.id
_entity.type
_entity.pdbx_description
1 polymer ?
#
loop_
_entity_poly.entity_id
_entity_poly.type
_entity_poly.pdbx_seq_one_letter_code
_entity_poly.pdbx_strand_id
1 'polypeptide(L)'
;MGKGTAEHKVLLTETKAWVSKIQAQMGAALFGQIKIPRGSGPYSVGCTDLMFEYTNKSTFLRLYYPSQDDEYVETLLIPNEEYFFGTSKYLGMHWFMGKILNFFYGKISADSAL
;
A
#
# COMPACT_ATOMS: atom_id res chain seq x y z
N MET A 1 27.50 -12.27 40.98
CA MET A 1 27.95 -11.68 39.71
C MET A 1 27.32 -12.52 38.58
N GLY A 2 26.21 -12.11 37.95
CA GLY A 2 25.56 -12.97 36.94
C GLY A 2 24.18 -12.56 36.40
N LYS A 3 23.57 -11.47 36.91
CA LYS A 3 22.25 -11.00 36.43
C LYS A 3 22.32 -10.14 35.16
N GLY A 4 23.44 -9.47 34.88
CA GLY A 4 23.57 -8.57 33.71
C GLY A 4 23.69 -9.29 32.35
N THR A 5 24.18 -10.52 32.32
CA THR A 5 24.44 -11.25 31.07
C THR A 5 23.18 -11.86 30.46
N ALA A 6 22.16 -12.16 31.28
CA ALA A 6 20.89 -12.71 30.82
C ALA A 6 20.01 -11.63 30.18
N GLU A 7 19.89 -10.46 30.80
CA GLU A 7 19.06 -9.37 30.27
C GLU A 7 19.64 -8.78 28.98
N HIS A 8 20.96 -8.67 28.88
CA HIS A 8 21.62 -8.25 27.65
C HIS A 8 21.37 -9.22 26.49
N LYS A 9 21.33 -10.54 26.76
CA LYS A 9 20.99 -11.54 25.74
C LYS A 9 19.54 -11.44 25.27
N VAL A 10 18.60 -11.20 26.19
CA VAL A 10 17.17 -11.01 25.89
C VAL A 10 16.95 -9.78 25.01
N LEU A 11 17.55 -8.63 25.38
CA LEU A 11 17.47 -7.42 24.58
C LEU A 11 18.06 -7.59 23.17
N LEU A 12 19.15 -8.37 23.05
CA LEU A 12 19.78 -8.65 21.76
C LEU A 12 18.95 -9.60 20.89
N THR A 13 18.19 -10.53 21.50
CA THR A 13 17.25 -11.38 20.76
C THR A 13 16.02 -10.62 20.30
N GLU A 14 15.47 -9.74 21.13
CA GLU A 14 14.33 -8.88 20.78
C GLU A 14 14.69 -7.90 19.66
N THR A 15 15.86 -7.25 19.73
CA THR A 15 16.33 -6.36 18.65
C THR A 15 16.59 -7.12 17.36
N LYS A 16 17.16 -8.33 17.40
CA LYS A 16 17.33 -9.17 16.20
C LYS A 16 15.99 -9.59 15.58
N ALA A 17 15.01 -9.95 16.41
CA ALA A 17 13.67 -10.31 15.95
C ALA A 17 12.93 -9.10 15.35
N TRP A 18 13.11 -7.91 15.92
CA TRP A 18 12.55 -6.67 15.38
C TRP A 18 13.17 -6.29 14.03
N VAL A 19 14.51 -6.37 13.92
CA VAL A 19 15.22 -6.10 12.66
C VAL A 19 14.81 -7.09 11.57
N SER A 20 14.71 -8.38 11.87
CA SER A 20 14.27 -9.39 10.89
C SER A 20 12.83 -9.16 10.43
N LYS A 21 11.95 -8.72 11.33
CA LYS A 21 10.56 -8.34 11.00
C LYS A 21 10.52 -7.14 10.05
N ILE A 22 11.34 -6.12 10.29
CA ILE A 22 11.46 -4.97 9.37
C ILE A 22 12.01 -5.40 8.02
N GLN A 23 13.07 -6.22 7.99
CA GLN A 23 13.62 -6.72 6.73
C GLN A 23 12.60 -7.55 5.94
N ALA A 24 11.78 -8.37 6.62
CA ALA A 24 10.72 -9.12 5.98
C ALA A 24 9.62 -8.21 5.39
N GLN A 25 9.22 -7.16 6.12
CA GLN A 25 8.22 -6.21 5.62
C GLN A 25 8.75 -5.33 4.49
N MET A 26 10.00 -4.87 4.58
CA MET A 26 10.66 -4.14 3.49
C MET A 26 10.84 -5.04 2.26
N GLY A 27 11.19 -6.32 2.46
CA GLY A 27 11.21 -7.33 1.40
C GLY A 27 9.85 -7.46 0.73
N ALA A 28 8.78 -7.67 1.50
CA ALA A 28 7.41 -7.75 0.96
C ALA A 28 7.02 -6.47 0.19
N ALA A 29 7.42 -5.29 0.66
CA ALA A 29 7.21 -4.02 -0.04
C ALA A 29 7.97 -3.93 -1.37
N LEU A 30 9.25 -4.28 -1.35
CA LEU A 30 10.14 -4.28 -2.52
C LEU A 30 9.76 -5.34 -3.56
N PHE A 31 9.23 -6.49 -3.13
CA PHE A 31 8.83 -7.60 -3.99
C PHE A 31 7.36 -7.53 -4.43
N GLY A 32 6.67 -6.40 -4.21
CA GLY A 32 5.29 -6.21 -4.66
C GLY A 32 4.25 -7.08 -3.93
N GLN A 33 4.57 -7.55 -2.73
CA GLN A 33 3.69 -8.36 -1.88
C GLN A 33 2.86 -7.53 -0.89
N ILE A 34 2.95 -6.19 -0.92
CA ILE A 34 1.96 -5.36 -0.22
C ILE A 34 0.64 -5.51 -0.98
N LYS A 35 -0.22 -6.39 -0.48
CA LYS A 35 -1.61 -6.50 -0.90
C LYS A 35 -2.48 -5.93 0.21
N ILE A 36 -3.37 -5.02 -0.14
CA ILE A 36 -4.40 -4.56 0.78
C ILE A 36 -5.28 -5.77 1.11
N PRO A 37 -5.55 -6.04 2.40
CA PRO A 37 -6.32 -7.21 2.79
C PRO A 37 -7.75 -7.13 2.23
N ARG A 38 -8.25 -8.29 1.82
CA ARG A 38 -9.64 -8.49 1.41
C ARG A 38 -10.59 -8.15 2.57
N GLY A 39 -11.69 -7.49 2.25
CA GLY A 39 -12.84 -7.29 3.13
C GLY A 39 -13.41 -8.64 3.55
N SER A 40 -13.79 -8.74 4.83
CA SER A 40 -14.30 -9.97 5.44
C SER A 40 -15.80 -10.20 5.18
N GLY A 41 -16.40 -9.39 4.30
CA GLY A 41 -17.82 -9.45 3.97
C GLY A 41 -18.20 -10.65 3.10
N PRO A 42 -19.51 -11.00 3.05
CA PRO A 42 -19.99 -12.14 2.28
C PRO A 42 -20.09 -11.87 0.77
N TYR A 43 -19.94 -10.61 0.35
CA TYR A 43 -20.05 -10.20 -1.05
C TYR A 43 -18.66 -9.94 -1.64
N SER A 44 -18.46 -10.36 -2.88
CA SER A 44 -17.35 -9.89 -3.70
C SER A 44 -17.56 -8.41 -4.03
N VAL A 45 -16.50 -7.59 -4.07
CA VAL A 45 -16.60 -6.14 -4.31
C VAL A 45 -15.91 -5.80 -5.62
N GLY A 46 -16.63 -5.08 -6.48
CA GLY A 46 -16.12 -4.46 -7.69
C GLY A 46 -15.64 -3.03 -7.41
N CYS A 47 -14.69 -2.57 -8.21
CA CYS A 47 -14.15 -1.23 -8.16
C CYS A 47 -14.31 -0.56 -9.53
N THR A 48 -14.80 0.67 -9.57
CA THR A 48 -14.85 1.45 -10.81
C THR A 48 -14.65 2.94 -10.54
N ASP A 49 -13.98 3.61 -11.47
CA ASP A 49 -13.75 5.05 -11.41
C ASP A 49 -14.81 5.76 -12.26
N LEU A 50 -15.62 6.60 -11.62
CA LEU A 50 -16.70 7.36 -12.25
C LEU A 50 -16.32 8.84 -12.32
N MET A 51 -16.27 9.38 -13.54
CA MET A 51 -16.09 10.79 -13.80
C MET A 51 -17.35 11.35 -14.45
N PHE A 52 -18.09 12.20 -13.73
CA PHE A 52 -19.27 12.87 -14.22
C PHE A 52 -18.89 14.24 -14.78
N GLU A 53 -18.98 14.37 -16.11
CA GLU A 53 -18.46 15.51 -16.89
C GLU A 53 -16.92 15.56 -16.95
N TYR A 54 -16.38 16.38 -17.85
CA TYR A 54 -14.94 16.49 -18.10
C TYR A 54 -14.41 17.90 -17.81
N THR A 55 -14.87 18.52 -16.71
CA THR A 55 -14.41 19.85 -16.27
C THR A 55 -13.72 19.75 -14.91
N ASN A 56 -12.97 20.76 -14.49
CA ASN A 56 -12.41 20.78 -13.13
C ASN A 56 -13.47 20.95 -12.02
N LYS A 57 -14.74 21.18 -12.38
CA LYS A 57 -15.90 21.19 -11.49
C LYS A 57 -16.67 19.86 -11.53
N SER A 58 -16.21 18.90 -12.34
CA SER A 58 -16.79 17.55 -12.42
C SER A 58 -16.73 16.84 -11.08
N THR A 59 -17.60 15.87 -10.90
CA THR A 59 -17.47 14.91 -9.81
C THR A 59 -16.62 13.74 -10.29
N PHE A 60 -15.52 13.47 -9.59
CA PHE A 60 -14.70 12.29 -9.82
C PHE A 60 -14.64 11.46 -8.54
N LEU A 61 -15.06 10.20 -8.62
CA LEU A 61 -15.12 9.28 -7.47
C LEU A 61 -14.76 7.85 -7.87
N ARG A 62 -14.20 7.10 -6.92
CA ARG A 62 -14.00 5.66 -7.00
C ARG A 62 -15.13 4.97 -6.25
N LEU A 63 -15.95 4.20 -6.96
CA LEU A 63 -17.09 3.48 -6.42
C LEU A 63 -16.70 2.03 -6.12
N TYR A 64 -16.98 1.60 -4.89
CA TYR A 64 -16.90 0.22 -4.44
C TYR A 64 -18.32 -0.33 -4.29
N TYR A 65 -18.64 -1.42 -4.96
CA TYR A 65 -20.00 -1.98 -4.99
C TYR A 65 -19.99 -3.51 -4.98
N PRO A 66 -21.04 -4.18 -4.46
CA PRO A 66 -21.13 -5.64 -4.51
C PRO A 66 -21.17 -6.13 -5.96
N SER A 67 -20.24 -7.01 -6.34
CA SER A 67 -20.14 -7.63 -7.65
C SER A 67 -20.74 -9.04 -7.61
N GLN A 68 -21.37 -9.44 -8.71
CA GLN A 68 -21.92 -10.78 -8.91
C GLN A 68 -20.88 -11.75 -9.47
N ASP A 69 -19.85 -11.20 -10.15
CA ASP A 69 -18.74 -11.96 -10.69
C ASP A 69 -17.60 -12.01 -9.68
N ASP A 70 -17.11 -13.23 -9.41
CA ASP A 70 -15.89 -13.51 -8.65
C ASP A 70 -14.61 -13.30 -9.50
N GLU A 71 -14.75 -12.73 -10.70
CA GLU A 71 -13.60 -12.35 -11.52
C GLU A 71 -12.83 -11.23 -10.82
N TYR A 72 -11.78 -11.67 -10.12
CA TYR A 72 -10.88 -10.85 -9.38
C TYR A 72 -10.13 -9.92 -10.34
N VAL A 73 -10.58 -8.67 -10.40
CA VAL A 73 -9.85 -7.62 -11.11
C VAL A 73 -8.90 -6.98 -10.12
N GLU A 74 -7.59 -7.17 -10.32
CA GLU A 74 -6.58 -6.39 -9.62
C GLU A 74 -6.72 -4.93 -10.03
N THR A 75 -7.19 -4.08 -9.11
CA THR A 75 -7.24 -2.65 -9.37
C THR A 75 -5.95 -2.00 -8.90
N LEU A 76 -5.28 -1.26 -9.79
CA LEU A 76 -4.12 -0.46 -9.40
C LEU A 76 -4.52 0.49 -8.27
N LEU A 77 -3.80 0.43 -7.16
CA LEU A 77 -4.08 1.25 -5.99
C LEU A 77 -3.95 2.74 -6.34
N ILE A 78 -2.91 3.09 -7.09
CA ILE A 78 -2.65 4.44 -7.59
C ILE A 78 -2.41 4.32 -9.10
N PRO A 79 -3.38 4.72 -9.94
CA PRO A 79 -3.32 4.45 -11.38
C PRO A 79 -2.39 5.37 -12.17
N ASN A 80 -2.07 6.56 -11.65
CA ASN A 80 -1.33 7.60 -12.37
C ASN A 80 -0.11 8.08 -11.59
N GLU A 81 0.99 8.39 -12.28
CA GLU A 81 2.24 8.79 -11.65
C GLU A 81 2.19 10.19 -11.03
N GLU A 82 1.30 11.04 -11.54
CA GLU A 82 1.03 12.39 -11.06
C GLU A 82 0.63 12.41 -9.59
N TYR A 83 -0.04 11.35 -9.11
CA TYR A 83 -0.35 11.21 -7.69
C TYR A 83 0.92 11.13 -6.84
N PHE A 84 1.95 10.41 -7.29
CA PHE A 84 3.21 10.29 -6.56
C PHE A 84 4.01 11.60 -6.55
N PHE A 85 4.02 12.34 -7.67
CA PHE A 85 4.61 13.67 -7.71
C PHE A 85 3.86 14.65 -6.80
N GLY A 86 2.53 14.58 -6.77
CA GLY A 86 1.67 15.34 -5.86
C GLY A 86 1.97 15.03 -4.40
N THR A 87 2.07 13.75 -4.03
CA THR A 87 2.44 13.32 -2.67
C THR A 87 3.83 13.79 -2.28
N SER A 88 4.81 13.66 -3.17
CA SER A 88 6.17 14.19 -2.94
C SER A 88 6.14 15.69 -2.66
N LYS A 89 5.38 16.46 -3.45
CA LYS A 89 5.23 17.91 -3.25
C LYS A 89 4.52 18.24 -1.93
N TYR A 90 3.46 17.49 -1.59
CA TYR A 90 2.72 17.64 -0.35
C TYR A 90 3.59 17.40 0.90
N LEU A 91 4.46 16.38 0.84
CA LEU A 91 5.41 16.06 1.91
C LEU A 91 6.62 17.02 1.95
N GLY A 92 6.70 18.01 1.06
CA GLY A 92 7.84 18.93 0.97
C GLY A 92 9.12 18.28 0.44
N MET A 93 9.01 17.14 -0.25
CA MET A 93 10.13 16.38 -0.78
C MET A 93 10.48 16.83 -2.21
N HIS A 94 11.75 16.68 -2.58
CA HIS A 94 12.24 17.00 -3.93
C HIS A 94 11.54 16.18 -5.02
N TRP A 95 11.38 16.72 -6.24
CA TRP A 95 10.63 16.09 -7.36
C TRP A 95 11.09 14.66 -7.70
N PHE A 96 12.37 14.36 -7.49
CA PHE A 96 12.93 13.03 -7.70
C PHE A 96 12.28 11.98 -6.80
N MET A 97 11.81 12.37 -5.61
CA MET A 97 11.14 11.46 -4.69
C MET A 97 9.79 10.97 -5.25
N GLY A 98 9.11 11.74 -6.10
CA GLY A 98 7.94 11.26 -6.83
C GLY A 98 8.25 10.05 -7.72
N LYS A 99 9.42 10.02 -8.38
CA LYS A 99 9.87 8.86 -9.16
C LYS A 99 10.19 7.65 -8.30
N ILE A 100 10.82 7.87 -7.13
CA ILE A 100 11.08 6.83 -6.16
C ILE A 100 9.75 6.21 -5.70
N LEU A 101 8.79 7.04 -5.28
CA LEU A 101 7.47 6.58 -4.85
C LEU A 101 6.75 5.80 -5.96
N ASN A 102 6.78 6.28 -7.21
CA ASN A 102 6.21 5.55 -8.34
C ASN A 102 6.88 4.18 -8.56
N PHE A 103 8.21 4.09 -8.44
CA PHE A 103 8.93 2.84 -8.58
C PHE A 103 8.53 1.79 -7.54
N PHE A 104 8.34 2.20 -6.29
CA PHE A 104 7.97 1.31 -5.19
C PHE A 104 6.47 0.97 -5.16
N TYR A 105 5.61 1.96 -5.39
CA TYR A 105 4.16 1.85 -5.13
C TYR A 105 3.30 1.85 -6.41
N GLY A 106 3.84 2.20 -7.58
CA GLY A 106 3.08 2.27 -8.83
C GLY A 106 2.62 0.91 -9.36
N LYS A 107 3.20 -0.19 -8.86
CA LYS A 107 2.81 -1.57 -9.17
C LYS A 107 2.01 -2.24 -8.06
N ILE A 108 1.66 -1.50 -7.01
CA ILE A 108 0.83 -2.05 -5.94
C ILE A 108 -0.61 -2.05 -6.42
N SER A 109 -1.17 -3.24 -6.52
CA SER A 109 -2.59 -3.45 -6.74
C SER A 109 -3.28 -3.61 -5.40
N ALA A 110 -4.42 -2.96 -5.24
CA ALA A 110 -5.37 -3.31 -4.20
C ALA A 110 -6.20 -4.48 -4.71
N ASP A 111 -6.49 -5.42 -3.82
CA ASP A 111 -7.64 -6.28 -4.04
C ASP A 111 -8.87 -5.35 -4.11
N SER A 112 -9.63 -5.42 -5.19
CA SER A 112 -10.86 -4.64 -5.37
C SER A 112 -11.92 -4.98 -4.31
N ALA A 113 -11.68 -6.04 -3.54
CA ALA A 113 -12.38 -6.43 -2.34
C ALA A 113 -12.04 -5.56 -1.10
N LEU A 114 -12.09 -4.24 -1.18
CA LEU A 114 -11.99 -3.36 0.01
C LEU A 114 -13.35 -3.24 0.73
#